data_AF-A0A944NIN0-F1
#
_entry.id   AF-A0A944NIN0-F1
#
_cell.length_a   1.000
_cell.length_b   1.000
_cell.length_c   1.000
_cell.angle_alpha   90.00
_cell.angle_beta   90.00
_cell.angle_gamma   90.00
#
_symmetry.space_group_name_H-M   'P 1'
#
loop_
_entity.id
_entity.type
_entity.pdbx_description
1 polymer ?
#
loop_
_entity_poly.entity_id
_entity_poly.type
_entity_poly.pdbx_seq_one_letter_code
_entity_poly.pdbx_strand_id
1 'polypeptide(L)' 'MVVAAVAPAAPTVFLDEEGAMIDPMTGLTNREMTDLVAFRAANAEGFGRRGAHIDGSPALVELFTEDMLTFHRSLGAAS' A
#
# COMPACT_ATOMS: atom_id res chain seq x y z
N MET A 1 7.33 -1.04 -22.51
CA MET A 1 6.29 -1.39 -21.52
C MET A 1 6.79 -0.91 -20.16
N VAL A 2 6.28 0.21 -19.66
CA VAL A 2 6.67 0.72 -18.34
C VAL A 2 5.69 0.12 -17.34
N VAL A 3 6.15 -0.81 -16.52
CA VAL A 3 5.34 -1.35 -15.43
C VAL A 3 5.20 -0.20 -14.42
N ALA A 4 3.97 0.16 -14.07
CA ALA A 4 3.69 1.16 -13.03
C ALA A 4 4.15 0.60 -11.68
N ALA A 5 5.44 0.77 -11.36
CA ALA A 5 6.03 0.35 -10.10
C ALA A 5 6.28 1.58 -9.23
N VAL A 6 5.54 1.69 -8.12
CA VAL A 6 5.69 2.78 -7.15
C VAL A 6 7.05 2.70 -6.43
N ALA A 7 7.58 1.48 -6.23
CA ALA A 7 8.89 1.24 -5.62
C ALA A 7 9.59 0.03 -6.26
N PRO A 8 10.16 0.15 -7.47
CA PRO A 8 10.70 -0.97 -8.24
C PRO A 8 11.93 -1.66 -7.62
N ALA A 9 12.56 -1.02 -6.62
CA ALA A 9 13.72 -1.56 -5.91
C ALA A 9 13.41 -1.95 -4.46
N ALA A 10 12.16 -1.77 -4.00
CA ALA A 10 11.80 -2.14 -2.64
C ALA A 10 11.88 -3.67 -2.45
N PRO A 11 12.37 -4.15 -1.30
CA PRO A 11 12.31 -5.56 -0.97
C PRO A 11 10.86 -6.07 -0.97
N THR A 12 10.64 -7.26 -1.52
CA THR A 12 9.32 -7.91 -1.52
C THR A 12 9.19 -8.76 -0.26
N VAL A 13 8.14 -8.53 0.52
CA VAL A 13 7.80 -9.35 1.69
C VAL A 13 7.00 -10.57 1.23
N PHE A 14 7.42 -11.75 1.67
CA PHE A 14 6.70 -13.00 1.46
C PHE A 14 6.05 -13.47 2.77
N LEU A 15 5.11 -14.40 2.66
CA LEU A 15 4.55 -15.12 3.80
C LEU A 15 5.11 -16.55 3.83
N ASP A 16 5.31 -17.09 5.01
CA ASP A 16 5.57 -18.52 5.20
C ASP A 16 4.28 -19.36 5.13
N GLU A 17 4.41 -20.67 5.30
CA GLU A 17 3.30 -21.62 5.20
C GLU A 17 2.24 -21.41 6.28
N GLU A 18 2.59 -20.78 7.40
CA GLU A 18 1.69 -20.43 8.50
C GLU A 18 1.12 -19.01 8.39
N GLY A 19 1.48 -18.27 7.34
CA GLY A 19 1.00 -16.91 7.08
C GLY A 19 1.74 -15.81 7.84
N ALA A 20 2.88 -16.11 8.47
CA ALA A 20 3.74 -15.10 9.07
C ALA A 20 4.66 -14.46 8.01
N MET A 21 5.02 -13.20 8.21
CA MET A 21 5.89 -12.49 7.26
C MET A 21 7.33 -13.01 7.35
N ILE A 22 7.97 -13.16 6.19
CA ILE A 22 9.41 -13.42 6.07
C ILE A 22 10.09 -12.06 5.92
N ASP A 23 10.97 -11.72 6.86
CA ASP A 23 11.75 -10.50 6.82
C ASP A 23 12.67 -10.53 5.58
N PRO A 24 12.53 -9.59 4.63
CA PRO A 24 13.26 -9.64 3.37
C PRO A 24 14.76 -9.33 3.54
N MET A 25 15.18 -8.79 4.68
CA MET A 25 16.59 -8.50 4.96
C MET A 25 17.33 -9.69 5.54
N THR A 26 16.64 -10.51 6.33
CA THR A 26 17.23 -11.67 7.02
C THR A 26 16.84 -13.01 6.41
N GLY A 27 15.74 -13.05 5.63
CA GLY A 27 15.16 -14.28 5.08
C GLY A 27 14.47 -15.16 6.13
N LEU A 28 14.29 -14.67 7.36
CA LEU A 28 13.72 -15.42 8.47
C LEU A 28 12.26 -15.06 8.69
N THR A 29 11.45 -16.06 9.07
CA THR A 29 10.09 -15.81 9.58
C THR A 29 10.13 -14.86 10.78
N ASN A 30 9.31 -13.82 10.72
CA ASN A 30 9.09 -12.87 11.80
C ASN A 30 7.59 -12.69 12.07
N ARG A 31 7.10 -13.31 13.15
CA ARG A 31 5.67 -13.26 13.53
C ARG A 31 5.20 -11.91 14.09
N GLU A 32 6.14 -11.06 14.50
CA GLU A 32 5.85 -9.72 14.99
C GLU A 32 5.84 -8.68 13.85
N MET A 33 6.35 -9.05 12.67
CA MET A 33 6.37 -8.17 11.52
C MET A 33 4.97 -8.04 10.92
N THR A 34 4.61 -6.80 10.64
CA THR A 34 3.37 -6.44 9.95
C THR A 34 3.69 -5.64 8.70
N ASP A 35 2.73 -5.51 7.80
CA ASP A 35 2.88 -4.74 6.57
C ASP A 35 3.30 -3.29 6.87
N LEU A 36 2.73 -2.71 7.93
CA LEU A 36 3.09 -1.37 8.39
C LEU A 36 4.54 -1.27 8.85
N VAL A 37 5.05 -2.28 9.56
CA VAL A 37 6.45 -2.33 10.00
C VAL A 37 7.37 -2.41 8.78
N ALA A 38 7.07 -3.32 7.85
CA ALA A 38 7.82 -3.49 6.61
C ALA A 38 7.84 -2.20 5.76
N PHE A 39 6.68 -1.59 5.58
CA PHE A 39 6.52 -0.35 4.82
C PHE A 39 7.31 0.79 5.42
N ARG A 40 7.27 0.96 6.75
CA ARG A 40 8.05 2.01 7.45
C ARG A 40 9.55 1.79 7.30
N ALA A 41 10.03 0.55 7.45
CA ALA A 41 11.44 0.21 7.25
C ALA A 41 11.88 0.54 5.82
N ALA A 42 11.14 0.07 4.81
CA ALA A 42 11.46 0.34 3.40
C ALA A 42 11.46 1.85 3.06
N ASN A 43 10.54 2.63 3.63
CA ASN A 43 10.56 4.08 3.47
C ASN A 43 11.79 4.72 4.12
N ALA A 44 12.19 4.27 5.31
CA ALA A 44 13.36 4.77 6.02
C ALA A 44 14.66 4.47 5.25
N GLU A 45 14.72 3.33 4.55
CA GLU A 45 15.84 2.96 3.68
C GLU A 45 15.84 3.67 2.31
N GLY A 46 14.86 4.56 2.07
CA GLY A 46 14.83 5.39 0.86
C GLY A 46 14.17 4.74 -0.35
N PHE A 47 13.51 3.59 -0.17
CA PHE A 47 12.71 2.99 -1.24
C PHE A 47 11.40 3.76 -1.51
N GLY A 48 10.96 4.58 -0.54
CA GLY A 48 9.82 5.47 -0.70
C GLY A 48 10.14 6.69 -1.56
N ARG A 49 9.40 6.88 -2.65
CA ARG A 49 9.47 8.11 -3.46
C ARG A 49 8.42 9.10 -2.99
N ARG A 50 8.85 10.22 -2.41
CA ARG A 50 7.95 11.35 -2.10
C ARG A 50 7.63 12.14 -3.37
N GLY A 51 6.40 12.63 -3.48
CA GLY A 51 5.95 13.38 -4.65
C GLY A 51 5.77 12.53 -5.91
N ALA A 52 5.72 11.20 -5.77
CA ALA A 52 5.26 10.34 -6.85
C ALA A 52 3.80 10.71 -7.18
N HIS A 53 3.59 11.34 -8.32
CA HIS A 53 2.27 11.52 -8.88
C HIS A 53 1.92 10.26 -9.67
N ILE A 54 0.93 9.52 -9.19
CA ILE A 54 0.14 8.68 -10.08
C ILE A 54 -0.65 9.67 -10.93
N ASP A 55 -0.50 9.57 -12.25
CA ASP A 55 -1.20 10.44 -13.18
C ASP A 55 -2.71 10.45 -12.84
N GLY A 56 -3.31 11.63 -12.90
CA GLY A 56 -4.63 11.86 -12.34
C GLY A 56 -5.30 13.05 -13.01
N SER A 57 -6.55 12.88 -13.39
CA SER A 57 -7.38 13.97 -13.87
C SER A 57 -8.10 14.60 -12.67
N PRO A 58 -8.25 15.94 -12.61
CA PRO A 58 -9.15 16.59 -11.66
C PRO A 58 -10.56 15.95 -11.64
N ALA A 59 -11.05 15.47 -12.79
CA ALA A 59 -12.33 14.77 -12.89
C ALA A 59 -12.38 13.46 -12.09
N LEU A 60 -11.24 12.76 -11.92
CA LEU A 60 -11.18 11.54 -11.11
C LEU A 60 -11.23 11.86 -9.61
N VAL A 61 -10.73 13.03 -9.19
CA VAL A 61 -10.83 13.48 -7.79
C VAL A 61 -12.29 13.78 -7.44
N GLU A 62 -13.01 14.47 -8.34
CA GLU A 62 -14.44 14.75 -8.18
C GLU A 62 -15.25 13.44 -8.13
N LEU A 63 -15.02 12.54 -9.09
CA LEU A 63 -15.69 11.25 -9.15
C LEU A 63 -15.45 10.39 -7.90
N PHE A 64 -14.19 10.27 -7.46
CA PHE A 64 -13.86 9.54 -6.24
C PHE A 64 -14.56 10.12 -5.01
N THR A 65 -14.60 11.45 -4.90
CA THR A 65 -15.27 12.14 -3.80
C THR A 65 -16.78 11.85 -3.79
N GLU A 66 -17.42 11.94 -4.95
CA GLU A 66 -18.84 11.65 -5.10
C GLU A 66 -19.17 10.20 -4.73
N ASP A 67 -18.39 9.25 -5.23
CA ASP A 67 -18.54 7.82 -4.95
C ASP A 67 -18.41 7.52 -3.45
N MET A 68 -17.37 8.04 -2.81
CA MET A 68 -17.14 7.81 -1.38
C MET A 68 -18.24 8.42 -0.53
N LEU A 69 -18.70 9.63 -0.84
CA LEU A 69 -19.81 10.25 -0.12
C LEU A 69 -21.11 9.47 -0.33
N THR A 70 -21.35 8.96 -1.53
CA THR A 70 -22.53 8.14 -1.83
C THR A 70 -22.51 6.83 -1.07
N PHE A 71 -21.37 6.14 -1.04
CA PHE A 71 -21.17 4.93 -0.24
C PHE A 71 -21.42 5.17 1.25
N HIS A 72 -20.86 6.23 1.84
CA HIS A 72 -21.05 6.49 3.27
C HIS A 72 -22.49 6.90 3.60
N ARG A 73 -23.16 7.63 2.72
CA ARG A 73 -24.59 7.93 2.87
C ARG A 73 -25.46 6.67 2.77
N SER A 74 -25.15 5.73 1.89
CA SER A 74 -25.93 4.50 1.77
C SER A 74 -25.78 3.62 3.01
N LEU A 75 -24.62 3.62 3.66
CA LEU A 75 -24.41 2.97 4.95
C LEU A 75 -25.22 3.65 6.07
N GLY A 76 -25.26 4.99 6.11
CA GLY A 76 -26.03 5.74 7.12
C GLY A 76 -27.55 5.76 6.89
N ALA A 77 -28.01 5.47 5.68
CA ALA A 77 -29.43 5.31 5.35
C ALA A 77 -29.95 3.87 5.58
N ALA A 78 -29.04 2.92 5.78
CA ALA A 78 -29.34 1.52 6.08
C ALA A 78 -29.38 1.21 7.59
N SER A 79 -29.25 2.23 8.44
CA SER A 79 -29.34 2.17 9.91
C SER A 79 -30.61 2.80 10.45
#